data_AF-A0A935BCN2-F1
#
_entry.id   AF-A0A935BCN2-F1
#
_cell.length_a   1.000
_cell.length_b   1.000
_cell.length_c   1.000
_cell.angle_alpha   90.00
_cell.angle_beta   90.00
_cell.angle_gamma   90.00
#
_symmetry.space_group_name_H-M   'P 1'
#
loop_
_entity.id
_entity.type
_entity.pdbx_description
1 polymer ?
#
loop_
_entity_poly.entity_id
_entity_poly.type
_entity_poly.pdbx_seq_one_letter_code
_entity_poly.pdbx_strand_id
1 'polypeptide(L)'
;MKVYDGSPYLTWTLLIWELVYFAQFFGLEFFFRGFLVHSLKPSLGFYSIFAMTVPYTMIHFQKPMPETFAAIVAGIFLGWISFKNGTIWLGLVLHCAVASSMDILALWNKGLL
;
A
#
# COMPACT_ATOMS: atom_id res chain seq x y z
N MET A 1 22.79 -14.03 5.13
CA MET A 1 22.07 -13.34 4.04
C MET A 1 22.81 -13.61 2.75
N LYS A 2 22.22 -14.34 1.79
CA LYS A 2 22.82 -14.47 0.45
C LYS A 2 22.57 -13.18 -0.32
N VAL A 3 23.62 -12.40 -0.51
CA VAL A 3 23.67 -11.27 -1.44
C VAL A 3 23.91 -11.90 -2.83
N TYR A 4 22.98 -11.68 -3.76
CA TYR A 4 23.00 -12.03 -5.20
C TYR A 4 23.89 -13.22 -5.63
N ASP A 5 23.28 -14.31 -6.08
CA ASP A 5 23.97 -15.54 -6.52
C ASP A 5 24.11 -15.69 -8.05
N GLY A 6 23.79 -14.64 -8.82
CA GLY A 6 23.88 -14.67 -10.28
C GLY A 6 22.65 -15.29 -10.99
N SER A 7 21.62 -15.73 -10.25
CA SER A 7 20.36 -16.17 -10.84
C SER A 7 19.53 -14.98 -11.37
N PRO A 8 18.73 -15.14 -12.45
CA PRO A 8 17.82 -14.10 -12.91
C PRO A 8 16.83 -13.73 -11.80
N TYR A 9 16.61 -12.43 -11.57
CA TYR A 9 15.67 -12.00 -10.52
C TYR A 9 14.21 -12.19 -10.91
N LEU A 10 13.91 -12.37 -12.20
CA LEU A 10 12.60 -12.76 -12.71
C LEU A 10 12.31 -14.26 -12.47
N THR A 11 12.45 -14.71 -11.22
CA THR A 11 12.31 -16.11 -10.82
C THR A 11 11.43 -16.22 -9.57
N TRP A 12 11.43 -17.40 -8.94
CA TRP A 12 10.67 -17.71 -7.73
C TRP A 12 10.91 -16.72 -6.58
N THR A 13 12.08 -16.09 -6.52
CA THR A 13 12.38 -15.09 -5.50
C THR A 13 11.51 -13.85 -5.64
N LEU A 14 11.35 -13.31 -6.85
CA LEU A 14 10.45 -12.18 -7.10
C LEU A 14 8.99 -12.58 -6.85
N LEU A 15 8.58 -13.78 -7.27
CA LEU A 15 7.21 -14.24 -7.01
C LEU A 15 6.90 -14.33 -5.50
N ILE A 16 7.81 -14.93 -4.72
CA ILE A 16 7.64 -15.01 -3.26
C ILE A 16 7.63 -13.61 -2.63
N TRP A 17 8.50 -12.72 -3.12
CA TRP A 17 8.57 -11.33 -2.67
C TRP A 17 7.25 -10.57 -2.92
N GLU A 18 6.70 -10.67 -4.13
CA GLU A 18 5.40 -10.06 -4.49
C GLU A 18 4.25 -10.64 -3.66
N LEU A 19 4.26 -11.94 -3.34
CA LEU A 19 3.26 -12.55 -2.46
C LEU A 19 3.35 -12.03 -1.01
N VAL A 20 4.57 -11.80 -0.51
CA VAL A 20 4.77 -11.17 0.80
C VAL A 20 4.26 -9.73 0.78
N TYR A 21 4.55 -8.97 -0.29
CA TYR A 21 3.98 -7.63 -0.46
C TYR A 21 2.46 -7.65 -0.52
N PHE A 22 1.87 -8.59 -1.26
CA PHE A 22 0.43 -8.75 -1.32
C PHE A 22 -0.17 -8.96 0.08
N ALA A 23 0.40 -9.87 0.88
CA ALA A 23 -0.07 -10.12 2.24
C ALA A 23 0.06 -8.88 3.14
N GLN A 24 1.18 -8.15 3.02
CA GLN A 24 1.42 -6.90 3.73
C GLN A 24 0.39 -5.83 3.36
N PHE A 25 0.15 -5.59 2.06
CA PHE A 25 -0.80 -4.60 1.60
C PHE A 25 -2.24 -4.99 1.88
N PHE A 26 -2.56 -6.30 1.86
CA PHE A 26 -3.86 -6.79 2.32
C PHE A 26 -4.09 -6.43 3.78
N GLY A 27 -3.12 -6.70 4.66
CA GLY A 27 -3.20 -6.34 6.07
C GLY A 27 -3.31 -4.83 6.29
N LEU A 28 -2.54 -4.04 5.54
CA LEU A 28 -2.56 -2.58 5.57
C LEU A 28 -3.94 -2.04 5.16
N GLU A 29 -4.48 -2.47 4.02
CA GLU A 29 -5.78 -2.03 3.54
C GLU A 29 -6.92 -2.51 4.45
N PHE A 30 -6.84 -3.75 4.94
CA PHE A 30 -7.78 -4.25 5.92
C PHE A 30 -7.77 -3.40 7.18
N PHE A 31 -6.61 -3.02 7.72
CA PHE A 31 -6.53 -2.22 8.93
C PHE A 31 -7.03 -0.79 8.73
N PHE A 32 -6.53 -0.07 7.72
CA PHE A 32 -6.89 1.33 7.53
C PHE A 32 -8.30 1.49 6.94
N ARG A 33 -8.60 0.84 5.81
CA ARG A 33 -9.86 1.05 5.08
C ARG A 33 -10.96 0.13 5.60
N GLY A 34 -10.62 -1.10 5.97
CA GLY A 34 -11.57 -2.05 6.55
C GLY A 34 -11.90 -1.71 8.00
N PHE A 35 -10.91 -1.75 8.89
CA PHE A 35 -11.13 -1.62 10.32
C PHE A 35 -11.31 -0.15 10.73
N LEU A 36 -10.32 0.73 10.56
CA LEU A 36 -10.39 2.09 11.12
C LEU A 36 -11.55 2.91 10.54
N VAL A 37 -11.71 2.96 9.22
CA VAL A 37 -12.82 3.73 8.60
C VAL A 37 -14.18 3.23 9.07
N HIS A 38 -14.44 1.92 9.01
CA HIS A 38 -15.78 1.38 9.28
C HIS A 38 -16.07 1.20 10.78
N SER A 39 -15.06 0.97 11.62
CA SER A 39 -15.25 0.91 13.08
C SER A 39 -15.53 2.28 13.69
N LEU A 40 -14.94 3.33 13.13
CA LEU A 40 -15.18 4.71 13.57
C LEU A 40 -16.41 5.35 12.90
N LYS A 41 -16.90 4.78 11.79
CA LYS A 41 -18.05 5.29 11.04
C LYS A 41 -19.31 5.52 11.89
N PRO A 42 -19.70 4.67 12.86
CA PRO A 42 -20.86 4.92 13.73
C PRO A 42 -20.72 6.16 14.63
N SER A 43 -19.50 6.48 15.06
CA SER A 43 -19.24 7.59 15.99
C SER A 43 -18.85 8.89 15.29
N LEU A 44 -18.07 8.79 14.21
CA LEU A 44 -17.49 9.93 13.50
C LEU A 44 -18.14 10.22 12.14
N GLY A 45 -18.97 9.30 11.62
CA GLY A 45 -19.54 9.43 10.28
C GLY A 45 -18.45 9.64 9.24
N PHE A 46 -18.61 10.65 8.39
CA PHE A 46 -17.64 11.02 7.35
C PHE A 46 -16.24 11.37 7.91
N TYR A 47 -16.15 11.87 9.15
CA TYR A 47 -14.87 12.22 9.76
C TYR A 47 -13.97 11.02 10.05
N SER A 48 -14.48 9.78 9.98
CA SER A 48 -13.66 8.57 10.12
C SER A 48 -12.57 8.47 9.06
N ILE A 49 -12.79 9.05 7.87
CA ILE A 49 -11.79 9.10 6.78
C ILE A 49 -10.57 9.92 7.21
N PHE A 50 -10.80 11.11 7.77
CA PHE A 50 -9.70 11.97 8.21
C PHE A 50 -8.99 11.40 9.44
N ALA A 51 -9.77 10.86 10.39
CA ALA A 51 -9.21 10.19 11.57
C ALA A 51 -8.29 9.02 11.18
N MET A 52 -8.68 8.24 10.16
CA MET A 52 -7.84 7.17 9.60
C MET A 52 -6.63 7.71 8.82
N THR A 53 -6.80 8.81 8.08
CA THR A 53 -5.74 9.40 7.25
C THR A 53 -4.53 9.83 8.08
N VAL A 54 -4.73 10.26 9.33
CA VAL A 54 -3.64 10.66 10.23
C VAL A 54 -2.63 9.51 10.44
N PRO A 55 -2.98 8.36 11.05
CA PRO A 55 -2.04 7.26 11.22
C PRO A 55 -1.57 6.66 9.87
N TYR A 56 -2.40 6.71 8.83
CA TYR A 56 -1.97 6.30 7.47
C TYR A 56 -0.85 7.18 6.93
N THR A 57 -0.89 8.48 7.17
CA THR A 57 0.18 9.40 6.75
C THR A 57 1.43 9.21 7.63
N MET A 58 1.27 8.92 8.92
CA MET A 58 2.38 8.72 9.85
C MET A 58 3.31 7.57 9.44
N ILE A 59 2.77 6.48 8.88
CA ILE A 59 3.61 5.38 8.37
C ILE A 59 4.46 5.77 7.14
N HIS A 60 4.20 6.94 6.54
CA HIS A 60 4.97 7.49 5.42
C HIS A 60 5.98 8.59 5.85
N PHE A 61 6.17 8.88 7.14
CA PHE A 61 7.05 9.98 7.57
C PHE A 61 8.54 9.76 7.28
N GLN A 62 8.97 8.51 7.11
CA GLN A 62 10.37 8.19 6.75
C GLN A 62 10.58 8.09 5.24
N LYS A 63 9.55 8.39 4.45
CA LYS A 63 9.57 8.37 2.99
C LYS A 63 9.92 9.75 2.43
N PRO A 64 10.30 9.84 1.14
CA PRO A 64 10.47 11.14 0.49
C PRO A 64 9.22 12.02 0.65
N MET A 65 9.41 13.31 0.91
CA MET A 65 8.31 14.26 1.14
C MET A 65 7.17 14.18 0.13
N PRO A 66 7.41 14.03 -1.19
CA PRO A 66 6.33 13.86 -2.16
C PRO A 66 5.45 12.63 -1.90
N GLU A 67 6.03 11.52 -1.45
CA GLU A 67 5.29 10.28 -1.10
C GLU A 67 4.41 10.51 0.13
N THR A 68 4.92 11.22 1.14
CA THR A 68 4.15 11.55 2.35
C THR A 68 2.96 12.47 2.02
N PHE A 69 3.15 13.50 1.19
CA PHE A 69 2.03 14.35 0.76
C PHE A 69 1.03 13.60 -0.12
N ALA A 70 1.52 12.76 -1.04
CA ALA A 70 0.66 11.91 -1.85
C ALA A 70 -0.15 10.94 -0.99
N ALA A 71 0.41 10.43 0.12
CA ALA A 71 -0.29 9.57 1.06
C ALA A 71 -1.49 10.27 1.73
N ILE A 72 -1.43 11.58 1.99
CA ILE A 72 -2.60 12.31 2.51
C ILE A 72 -3.75 12.27 1.47
N VAL A 73 -3.44 12.62 0.22
CA VAL A 73 -4.43 12.66 -0.87
C VAL A 73 -4.98 11.26 -1.15
N ALA A 74 -4.10 10.26 -1.27
CA ALA A 74 -4.48 8.86 -1.50
C ALA A 74 -5.28 8.28 -0.32
N GLY A 75 -4.90 8.61 0.92
CA GLY A 75 -5.58 8.20 2.14
C GLY A 75 -7.03 8.68 2.16
N ILE A 76 -7.24 9.97 1.87
CA ILE A 76 -8.59 10.57 1.79
C ILE A 76 -9.40 9.95 0.65
N PHE A 77 -8.84 9.88 -0.55
CA PHE A 77 -9.54 9.39 -1.74
C PHE A 77 -9.95 7.91 -1.61
N LEU A 78 -9.01 7.04 -1.24
CA LEU A 78 -9.28 5.62 -1.06
C LEU A 78 -10.14 5.36 0.18
N GLY A 79 -9.95 6.14 1.25
CA GLY A 79 -10.82 6.11 2.43
C GLY A 79 -12.26 6.44 2.08
N TRP A 80 -12.49 7.45 1.23
CA TRP A 80 -13.82 7.80 0.73
C TRP A 80 -14.46 6.69 -0.11
N ILE A 81 -13.70 6.09 -1.01
CA ILE A 81 -14.19 4.96 -1.81
C ILE A 81 -14.57 3.78 -0.91
N SER A 82 -13.73 3.45 0.07
CA SER A 82 -14.05 2.38 1.02
C SER A 82 -15.27 2.73 1.87
N PHE A 83 -15.37 3.98 2.35
CA PHE A 83 -16.51 4.45 3.13
C PHE A 83 -17.84 4.28 2.38
N LYS A 84 -17.85 4.55 1.07
CA LYS A 84 -19.03 4.46 0.20
C LYS A 84 -19.35 3.02 -0.19
N ASN A 85 -18.35 2.25 -0.62
CA ASN A 85 -18.55 0.96 -1.26
C ASN A 85 -18.38 -0.24 -0.32
N GLY A 86 -17.81 -0.03 0.87
CA GLY A 86 -17.56 -1.10 1.84
C GLY A 86 -16.48 -2.10 1.39
N THR A 87 -15.59 -1.70 0.48
CA THR A 87 -14.55 -2.57 -0.07
C THR A 87 -13.15 -2.00 0.12
N ILE A 88 -12.15 -2.87 0.17
CA ILE A 88 -10.73 -2.52 0.26
C ILE A 88 -9.97 -2.80 -1.05
N TRP A 89 -10.62 -3.47 -2.01
CA TRP A 89 -9.97 -4.01 -3.20
C TRP A 89 -9.30 -2.97 -4.08
N LEU A 90 -9.89 -1.78 -4.24
CA LEU A 90 -9.27 -0.73 -5.05
C LEU A 90 -7.94 -0.27 -4.45
N GLY A 91 -7.89 -0.06 -3.13
CA GLY A 91 -6.66 0.30 -2.43
C GLY A 91 -5.61 -0.81 -2.52
N LEU A 92 -6.05 -2.07 -2.36
CA LEU A 92 -5.17 -3.24 -2.44
C LEU A 92 -4.54 -3.38 -3.83
N VAL A 93 -5.35 -3.31 -4.89
CA VAL A 93 -4.86 -3.39 -6.27
C VAL A 93 -3.91 -2.25 -6.58
N LEU A 94 -4.22 -1.02 -6.13
CA LEU A 94 -3.32 0.13 -6.34
C LEU A 94 -1.97 -0.09 -5.65
N HIS A 95 -1.97 -0.53 -4.38
CA HIS A 95 -0.74 -0.77 -3.64
C HIS A 95 0.11 -1.86 -4.28
N CYS A 96 -0.50 -2.99 -4.67
CA CYS A 96 0.21 -4.05 -5.38
C CYS A 96 0.75 -3.56 -6.73
N ALA A 97 -0.04 -2.82 -7.52
CA ALA A 97 0.40 -2.30 -8.80
C ALA A 97 1.61 -1.35 -8.67
N VAL A 98 1.58 -0.46 -7.69
CA VAL A 98 2.71 0.44 -7.41
C VAL A 98 3.94 -0.35 -6.99
N ALA A 99 3.80 -1.28 -6.04
CA ALA A 99 4.91 -2.09 -5.56
C ALA A 99 5.57 -2.92 -6.67
N SER A 100 4.77 -3.68 -7.42
CA SER A 100 5.30 -4.49 -8.52
C SER A 100 5.91 -3.62 -9.62
N SER A 101 5.35 -2.44 -9.91
CA SER A 101 5.94 -1.52 -10.88
C SER A 101 7.32 -0.99 -10.42
N MET A 102 7.46 -0.68 -9.12
CA MET A 102 8.72 -0.21 -8.55
C MET A 102 9.78 -1.31 -8.60
N ASP A 103 9.42 -2.55 -8.26
CA ASP A 103 10.34 -3.67 -8.28
C ASP A 103 10.81 -3.99 -9.70
N ILE A 104 9.90 -4.03 -10.68
CA ILE A 104 10.25 -4.22 -12.10
C ILE A 104 11.15 -3.08 -12.61
N LEU A 105 10.81 -1.83 -12.34
CA LEU A 105 11.60 -0.67 -12.79
C LEU A 105 12.99 -0.64 -12.14
N ALA A 106 13.10 -1.03 -10.87
CA ALA A 106 14.37 -1.13 -10.18
C ALA A 106 15.27 -2.22 -10.79
N LEU A 107 14.71 -3.40 -11.06
CA LEU A 107 15.43 -4.49 -11.74
C LEU A 107 15.86 -4.07 -13.15
N TRP A 108 14.98 -3.41 -13.91
CA TRP A 108 15.31 -2.90 -15.24
C TRP A 108 16.49 -1.92 -15.20
N ASN A 109 16.42 -0.94 -14.29
CA ASN A 109 17.46 0.08 -14.14
C ASN A 109 18.83 -0.53 -13.78
N LYS A 110 18.84 -1.66 -13.07
CA LYS A 110 20.06 -2.40 -12.71
C LYS A 110 20.53 -3.39 -13.78
N GLY A 111 19.80 -3.55 -14.88
CA GLY A 111 20.10 -4.55 -15.92
C GLY A 111 19.95 -5.98 -15.42
N LEU A 112 19.04 -6.20 -14.47
CA LEU A 112 18.78 -7.48 -13.80
C LEU A 112 17.49 -8.17 -14.26
N LEU A 113 16.80 -7.57 -15.23
CA LEU A 113 15.68 -8.16 -15.97
C LEU A 113 16.16 -8.98 -17.16
#